data_AF-A0A8T6H3V1-F1
#
_entry.id   AF-A0A8T6H3V1-F1
#
_cell.length_a   1.000
_cell.length_b   1.000
_cell.length_c   1.000
_cell.angle_alpha   90.00
_cell.angle_beta   90.00
_cell.angle_gamma   90.00
#
_symmetry.space_group_name_H-M   'P 1'
#
loop_
_entity.id
_entity.type
_entity.pdbx_description
1 polymer ?
#
loop_
_entity_poly.entity_id
_entity_poly.type
_entity_poly.pdbx_seq_one_letter_code
_entity_poly.pdbx_strand_id
1 'polypeptide(L)'
;MPKTFIGMCFAIAMLAAGCGALEPVVLQRATDAPAAESEARLETVAPTAAPTETLLPPTDTPTQPPTATPTAPPTATTEPTVTPMLSPIDRMVAARNPEKGKILFETFQDDAGSGYSCSNCHLPTSEKTNIGPGLLNIKQRAATRVEGLSAAEYIYESITNSMGYTVEGFEADLMPQNWAEIYTDPEIFDIVAYLLTLEGESDIDDPDPAAGGSESASD
;
A
#
# COMPACT_ATOMS: atom_id res chain seq x y z
N MET A 1 54.01 13.06 43.40
CA MET A 1 55.23 12.89 42.59
C MET A 1 54.87 12.04 41.38
N PRO A 2 55.17 12.50 40.16
CA PRO A 2 54.66 11.94 38.90
C PRO A 2 55.51 10.75 38.42
N LYS A 3 54.89 9.73 37.82
CA LYS A 3 55.55 8.71 37.01
C LYS A 3 54.68 8.43 35.79
N THR A 4 54.92 9.19 34.72
CA THR A 4 55.62 8.80 33.48
C THR A 4 54.69 8.14 32.47
N PHE A 5 54.32 8.96 31.48
CA PHE A 5 53.93 8.56 30.13
C PHE A 5 54.98 7.62 29.53
N ILE A 6 54.55 6.46 29.06
CA ILE A 6 55.23 5.71 28.00
C ILE A 6 54.21 5.57 26.88
N GLY A 7 54.35 6.45 25.90
CA GLY A 7 53.80 6.24 24.58
C GLY A 7 54.51 5.05 23.95
N MET A 8 53.74 4.07 23.50
CA MET A 8 54.23 3.03 22.62
C MET A 8 53.49 3.18 21.30
N CYS A 9 54.28 3.54 20.29
CA CYS A 9 53.92 3.71 18.90
C CYS A 9 53.04 2.56 18.42
N PHE A 10 51.77 2.85 18.13
CA PHE A 10 50.97 1.97 17.29
C PHE A 10 51.45 2.13 15.84
N ALA A 11 51.96 1.02 15.31
CA ALA A 11 52.50 0.89 13.98
C ALA A 11 51.45 1.23 12.92
N ILE A 12 51.72 2.28 12.14
CA ILE A 12 51.06 2.53 10.86
C ILE A 12 51.83 1.71 9.82
N ALA A 13 51.37 0.49 9.55
CA ALA A 13 51.82 -0.28 8.41
C ALA A 13 51.00 0.14 7.18
N MET A 14 51.54 1.07 6.40
CA MET A 14 51.09 1.36 5.04
C MET A 14 51.41 0.17 4.13
N LEU A 15 50.40 -0.65 3.81
CA LEU A 15 50.45 -1.58 2.69
C LEU A 15 49.91 -0.87 1.43
N ALA A 16 50.81 -0.30 0.65
CA ALA A 16 50.56 0.07 -0.74
C ALA A 16 51.22 -0.98 -1.65
N ALA A 17 50.40 -1.79 -2.32
CA ALA A 17 50.80 -2.60 -3.46
C ALA A 17 49.61 -2.71 -4.42
N GLY A 18 49.36 -1.60 -5.13
CA GLY A 18 48.50 -1.58 -6.31
C GLY A 18 49.32 -1.87 -7.57
N CYS A 19 48.93 -2.91 -8.30
CA CYS A 19 49.14 -3.04 -9.75
C CYS A 19 48.21 -4.16 -10.26
N GLY A 20 46.96 -3.80 -10.53
CA GLY A 20 46.05 -4.58 -11.35
C GLY A 20 45.71 -3.75 -12.58
N ALA A 21 46.26 -4.12 -13.73
CA ALA A 21 45.93 -3.51 -15.01
C ALA A 21 44.51 -3.95 -15.40
N LEU A 22 43.57 -3.00 -15.44
CA LEU A 22 42.27 -3.16 -16.07
C LEU A 22 42.33 -2.48 -17.44
N GLU A 23 42.14 -3.27 -18.48
CA GLU A 23 42.08 -2.82 -19.86
C GLU A 23 40.88 -1.89 -20.11
N PRO A 24 40.98 -0.92 -21.02
CA PRO A 24 39.87 -0.05 -21.36
C PRO A 24 38.88 -0.79 -22.27
N VAL A 25 37.71 -1.13 -21.74
CA VAL A 25 36.57 -1.48 -22.60
C VAL A 25 36.14 -0.22 -23.36
N VAL A 26 36.48 -0.24 -24.64
CA VAL A 26 36.15 0.77 -25.62
C VAL A 26 34.62 0.86 -25.77
N LEU A 27 34.13 2.08 -25.58
CA LEU A 27 32.80 2.56 -25.94
C LEU A 27 32.55 2.31 -27.44
N GLN A 28 31.81 1.25 -27.79
CA GLN A 28 31.34 1.07 -29.16
C GLN A 28 29.88 1.54 -29.26
N ARG A 29 29.71 2.80 -29.63
CA ARG A 29 28.45 3.34 -30.16
C ARG A 29 28.31 2.81 -31.59
N ALA A 30 27.45 1.80 -31.78
CA ALA A 30 27.01 1.40 -33.11
C ALA A 30 25.70 2.12 -33.43
N THR A 31 25.82 3.18 -34.23
CA THR A 31 24.77 3.61 -35.15
C THR A 31 24.58 2.52 -36.19
N ASP A 32 23.35 2.06 -36.39
CA ASP A 32 22.67 2.07 -37.69
C ASP A 32 21.37 1.25 -37.62
N ALA A 33 20.29 1.87 -38.07
CA ALA A 33 19.00 1.23 -38.33
C ALA A 33 19.13 0.25 -39.53
N PRO A 34 18.14 -0.62 -39.75
CA PRO A 34 17.03 -0.14 -40.56
C PRO A 34 15.65 -0.48 -40.00
N ALA A 35 14.72 0.41 -40.34
CA ALA A 35 13.30 0.18 -40.29
C ALA A 35 12.93 -1.14 -40.98
N ALA A 36 12.17 -1.97 -40.28
CA ALA A 36 11.32 -2.98 -40.90
C ALA A 36 9.89 -2.45 -40.87
N GLU A 37 9.46 -1.91 -42.00
CA GLU A 37 8.06 -1.81 -42.37
C GLU A 37 7.45 -3.22 -42.36
N SER A 38 6.36 -3.41 -41.62
CA SER A 38 5.35 -4.39 -41.99
C SER A 38 3.99 -3.70 -42.01
N GLU A 39 3.77 -3.05 -43.14
CA GLU A 39 2.52 -2.99 -43.90
C GLU A 39 1.26 -3.46 -43.16
N ALA A 40 0.38 -2.48 -42.98
CA ALA A 40 -1.05 -2.55 -42.83
C ALA A 40 -1.72 -3.88 -43.23
N ARG A 41 -2.54 -4.41 -42.31
CA ARG A 41 -3.84 -4.95 -42.69
C ARG A 41 -4.93 -4.19 -41.95
N LEU A 42 -5.42 -3.18 -42.65
CA LEU A 42 -6.73 -2.58 -42.48
C LEU A 42 -7.77 -3.70 -42.66
N GLU A 43 -8.54 -4.02 -41.63
CA GLU A 43 -9.82 -4.71 -41.84
C GLU A 43 -10.94 -3.80 -41.34
N THR A 44 -11.40 -2.98 -42.30
CA THR A 44 -12.63 -2.20 -42.20
C THR A 44 -13.82 -3.14 -42.16
N VAL A 45 -14.49 -3.23 -41.01
CA VAL A 45 -15.87 -3.71 -40.92
C VAL A 45 -16.77 -2.52 -40.69
N ALA A 46 -17.39 -2.06 -41.78
CA ALA A 46 -18.45 -1.06 -41.79
C ALA A 46 -19.82 -1.74 -41.57
N PRO A 47 -20.86 -0.96 -41.26
CA PRO A 47 -21.88 -1.28 -40.26
C PRO A 47 -23.08 -2.01 -40.83
N THR A 48 -23.84 -2.71 -39.99
CA THR A 48 -25.22 -3.10 -40.33
C THR A 48 -26.10 -3.26 -39.10
N ALA A 49 -27.17 -2.46 -39.15
CA ALA A 49 -28.49 -2.63 -38.54
C ALA A 49 -28.66 -2.50 -37.02
N ALA A 50 -29.20 -1.35 -36.62
CA ALA A 50 -30.21 -1.27 -35.56
C ALA A 50 -31.52 -1.96 -36.01
N PRO A 51 -32.28 -2.52 -35.05
CA PRO A 51 -33.71 -2.26 -34.95
C PRO A 51 -34.04 -1.77 -33.53
N THR A 52 -34.63 -0.59 -33.39
CA THR A 52 -36.09 -0.38 -33.27
C THR A 52 -36.70 -1.02 -32.03
N GLU A 53 -37.17 -0.13 -31.17
CA GLU A 53 -37.88 -0.35 -29.92
C GLU A 53 -38.95 -1.44 -29.94
N THR A 54 -39.11 -2.12 -28.81
CA THR A 54 -40.44 -2.51 -28.33
C THR A 54 -40.45 -2.37 -26.82
N LEU A 55 -40.98 -1.24 -26.36
CA LEU A 55 -41.42 -1.02 -24.99
C LEU A 55 -42.56 -2.00 -24.69
N LEU A 56 -42.34 -2.91 -23.76
CA LEU A 56 -43.43 -3.69 -23.17
C LEU A 56 -44.12 -2.83 -22.09
N PRO A 57 -45.46 -2.75 -22.07
CA PRO A 57 -46.20 -2.02 -21.05
C PRO A 57 -46.09 -2.69 -19.65
N PRO A 58 -46.29 -1.93 -18.57
CA PRO A 58 -46.32 -2.48 -17.21
C PRO A 58 -47.51 -3.43 -17.06
N THR A 59 -47.25 -4.63 -16.57
CA THR A 59 -48.32 -5.53 -16.10
C THR A 59 -48.61 -5.18 -14.66
N ASP A 60 -49.66 -4.38 -14.46
CA ASP A 60 -50.37 -4.28 -13.19
C ASP A 60 -50.87 -5.67 -12.79
N THR A 61 -50.21 -6.30 -11.82
CA THR A 61 -50.76 -7.48 -11.13
C THR A 61 -51.21 -7.04 -9.73
N PRO A 62 -52.49 -7.27 -9.38
CA PRO A 62 -53.09 -6.73 -8.16
C PRO A 62 -52.51 -7.34 -6.88
N THR A 63 -52.27 -6.44 -5.93
CA THR A 63 -52.15 -6.68 -4.49
C THR A 63 -53.24 -7.64 -4.00
N GLN A 64 -52.85 -8.86 -3.65
CA GLN A 64 -53.56 -9.63 -2.64
C GLN A 64 -52.80 -9.48 -1.31
N PRO A 65 -53.46 -9.01 -0.23
CA PRO A 65 -52.85 -9.07 1.08
C PRO A 65 -52.68 -10.54 1.48
N PRO A 66 -51.49 -10.99 1.93
CA PRO A 66 -51.37 -12.32 2.50
C PRO A 66 -52.26 -12.38 3.76
N THR A 67 -53.16 -13.35 3.76
CA THR A 67 -53.91 -13.78 4.95
C THR A 67 -52.94 -13.98 6.11
N ALA A 68 -53.08 -13.16 7.16
CA ALA A 68 -52.33 -13.30 8.39
C ALA A 68 -52.62 -14.67 9.01
N THR A 69 -51.72 -15.62 8.81
CA THR A 69 -51.59 -16.77 9.70
C THR A 69 -51.06 -16.22 11.03
N PRO A 70 -51.65 -16.55 12.20
CA PRO A 70 -51.05 -16.18 13.47
C PRO A 70 -49.72 -16.94 13.61
N THR A 71 -48.63 -16.29 13.21
CA THR A 71 -47.27 -16.71 13.51
C THR A 71 -47.10 -16.68 15.01
N ALA A 72 -46.87 -17.87 15.60
CA ALA A 72 -46.49 -18.00 17.00
C ALA A 72 -45.33 -17.03 17.30
N PRO A 73 -45.29 -16.41 18.50
CA PRO A 73 -44.21 -15.51 18.86
C PRO A 73 -42.86 -16.20 18.62
N PRO A 74 -41.87 -15.51 18.01
CA PRO A 74 -40.57 -16.10 17.81
C PRO A 74 -40.07 -16.54 19.18
N THR A 75 -39.85 -17.84 19.32
CA THR A 75 -39.13 -18.39 20.46
C THR A 75 -37.79 -17.67 20.44
N ALA A 76 -37.51 -16.91 21.50
CA ALA A 76 -36.25 -16.19 21.68
C ALA A 76 -35.12 -17.21 21.51
N THR A 77 -34.55 -17.22 20.31
CA THR A 77 -33.28 -17.85 20.05
C THR A 77 -32.31 -17.00 20.85
N THR A 78 -31.83 -17.54 21.97
CA THR A 78 -30.65 -17.01 22.64
C THR A 78 -29.53 -17.02 21.61
N GLU A 79 -29.35 -15.88 20.94
CA GLU A 79 -28.16 -15.57 20.18
C GLU A 79 -26.99 -15.79 21.14
N PRO A 80 -26.05 -16.71 20.82
CA PRO A 80 -24.90 -16.90 21.68
C PRO A 80 -24.20 -15.55 21.78
N THR A 81 -23.96 -15.08 23.00
CA THR A 81 -23.11 -13.91 23.26
C THR A 81 -21.80 -14.11 22.51
N VAL A 82 -21.66 -13.45 21.36
CA VAL A 82 -20.46 -13.51 20.52
C VAL A 82 -19.40 -12.76 21.32
N THR A 83 -18.60 -13.50 22.07
CA THR A 83 -17.27 -12.99 22.43
C THR A 83 -16.60 -12.68 21.09
N PRO A 84 -16.11 -11.47 20.81
CA PRO A 84 -15.45 -11.21 19.54
C PRO A 84 -14.21 -12.10 19.52
N MET A 85 -14.31 -13.24 18.84
CA MET A 85 -13.17 -14.08 18.54
C MET A 85 -12.42 -13.28 17.48
N LEU A 86 -11.43 -12.49 17.93
CA LEU A 86 -10.44 -11.86 17.07
C LEU A 86 -10.06 -12.84 15.97
N SER A 87 -10.03 -12.34 14.73
CA SER A 87 -9.73 -13.19 13.59
C SER A 87 -8.35 -13.85 13.75
N PRO A 88 -8.05 -14.93 13.00
CA PRO A 88 -6.71 -15.51 13.03
C PRO A 88 -5.61 -14.46 12.81
N ILE A 89 -5.79 -13.53 11.86
CA ILE A 89 -4.83 -12.46 11.57
C ILE A 89 -4.73 -11.49 12.73
N ASP A 90 -5.86 -11.04 13.30
CA ASP A 90 -5.85 -10.14 14.46
C ASP A 90 -5.04 -10.72 15.63
N ARG A 91 -5.20 -12.03 15.90
CA ARG A 91 -4.46 -12.72 16.96
C ARG A 91 -2.97 -12.83 16.64
N MET A 92 -2.60 -13.04 15.38
CA MET A 92 -1.19 -13.08 14.98
C MET A 92 -0.55 -11.71 15.16
N VAL A 93 -1.20 -10.65 14.68
CA VAL A 93 -0.73 -9.26 14.77
C VAL A 93 -0.65 -8.78 16.22
N ALA A 94 -1.61 -9.13 17.08
CA ALA A 94 -1.60 -8.73 18.49
C ALA A 94 -0.36 -9.21 19.27
N ALA A 95 0.32 -10.25 18.78
CA ALA A 95 1.53 -10.82 19.40
C ALA A 95 2.83 -10.37 18.70
N ARG A 96 2.81 -9.31 17.89
CA ARG A 96 3.96 -8.82 17.10
C ARG A 96 4.63 -7.60 17.71
N ASN A 97 5.81 -7.27 17.20
CA ASN A 97 6.62 -6.15 17.67
C ASN A 97 6.51 -4.95 16.68
N PRO A 98 5.78 -3.88 17.04
CA PRO A 98 5.65 -2.71 16.19
C PRO A 98 6.99 -1.96 15.96
N GLU A 99 7.94 -2.04 16.89
CA GLU A 99 9.27 -1.42 16.67
C GLU A 99 10.05 -2.16 15.57
N LYS A 100 9.94 -3.49 15.53
CA LYS A 100 10.50 -4.28 14.42
C LYS A 100 9.77 -3.98 13.11
N GLY A 101 8.44 -3.82 13.17
CA GLY A 101 7.63 -3.40 12.03
C GLY A 101 8.07 -2.07 11.44
N LYS A 102 8.36 -1.08 12.29
CA LYS A 102 8.90 0.22 11.87
C LYS A 102 10.22 0.08 11.10
N ILE A 103 11.14 -0.73 11.62
CA ILE A 103 12.43 -0.98 10.95
C ILE A 103 12.20 -1.59 9.56
N LEU A 104 11.33 -2.60 9.46
CA LEU A 104 11.02 -3.25 8.19
C LEU A 104 10.34 -2.28 7.21
N PHE A 105 9.39 -1.47 7.70
CA PHE A 105 8.71 -0.43 6.91
C PHE A 105 9.69 0.59 6.30
N GLU A 106 10.77 0.91 7.00
CA GLU A 106 11.82 1.85 6.55
C GLU A 106 12.94 1.18 5.74
N THR A 107 13.02 -0.16 5.75
CA THR A 107 14.10 -0.90 5.10
C THR A 107 13.92 -0.92 3.59
N PHE A 108 14.97 -0.55 2.86
CA PHE A 108 15.01 -0.64 1.40
C PHE A 108 15.21 -2.08 0.96
N GLN A 109 14.33 -2.58 0.10
CA GLN A 109 14.39 -3.91 -0.48
C GLN A 109 14.64 -3.79 -1.97
N ASP A 110 15.78 -4.27 -2.45
CA ASP A 110 16.18 -4.30 -3.86
C ASP A 110 15.27 -5.19 -4.71
N ASP A 111 14.76 -6.27 -4.12
CA ASP A 111 13.85 -7.21 -4.77
C ASP A 111 12.39 -6.68 -4.89
N ALA A 112 12.05 -5.56 -4.25
CA ALA A 112 10.72 -4.95 -4.37
C ALA A 112 10.59 -4.15 -5.68
N GLY A 113 10.22 -4.81 -6.78
CA GLY A 113 10.08 -4.17 -8.08
C GLY A 113 11.40 -3.60 -8.63
N SER A 114 11.57 -2.27 -8.55
CA SER A 114 12.82 -1.57 -8.91
C SER A 114 13.67 -1.15 -7.70
N GLY A 115 13.33 -1.64 -6.51
CA GLY A 115 13.99 -1.34 -5.26
C GLY A 115 13.28 -0.22 -4.48
N TYR A 116 12.59 -0.57 -3.39
CA TYR A 116 11.82 0.38 -2.57
C TYR A 116 11.76 -0.03 -1.10
N SER A 117 11.56 0.96 -0.21
CA SER A 117 10.97 0.76 1.11
C SER A 117 9.50 1.20 1.11
N CYS A 118 8.71 0.77 2.10
CA CYS A 118 7.33 1.23 2.26
C CYS A 118 7.28 2.76 2.45
N SER A 119 8.25 3.30 3.21
CA SER A 119 8.38 4.74 3.49
C SER A 119 8.76 5.60 2.28
N ASN A 120 9.22 5.01 1.16
CA ASN A 120 9.44 5.79 -0.07
C ASN A 120 8.11 6.27 -0.69
N CYS A 121 7.03 5.50 -0.53
CA CYS A 121 5.73 5.81 -1.12
C CYS A 121 4.70 6.30 -0.11
N HIS A 122 4.82 5.88 1.16
CA HIS A 122 3.83 6.15 2.19
C HIS A 122 4.38 6.99 3.34
N LEU A 123 3.61 7.98 3.77
CA LEU A 123 3.96 8.83 4.91
C LEU A 123 3.37 8.25 6.19
N PRO A 124 4.19 7.76 7.15
CA PRO A 124 3.67 7.19 8.39
C PRO A 124 3.15 8.25 9.39
N THR A 125 3.56 9.51 9.21
CA THR A 125 3.27 10.62 10.13
C THR A 125 2.38 11.70 9.53
N SER A 126 1.74 11.43 8.39
CA SER A 126 0.87 12.36 7.70
C SER A 126 -0.27 11.60 7.01
N GLU A 127 -1.42 12.25 6.88
CA GLU A 127 -2.54 11.77 6.06
C GLU A 127 -2.48 12.25 4.62
N LYS A 128 -1.55 13.17 4.31
CA LYS A 128 -1.36 13.71 2.95
C LYS A 128 -0.94 12.62 1.99
N THR A 129 -1.40 12.77 0.75
CA THR A 129 -1.01 11.93 -0.37
C THR A 129 0.46 12.15 -0.73
N ASN A 130 1.16 11.04 -0.98
CA ASN A 130 2.46 11.01 -1.66
C ASN A 130 2.31 10.17 -2.94
N ILE A 131 3.27 9.30 -3.28
CA ILE A 131 3.06 8.28 -4.32
C ILE A 131 1.91 7.34 -3.92
N GLY A 132 1.83 6.97 -2.63
CA GLY A 132 0.72 6.25 -2.02
C GLY A 132 -0.04 7.09 -0.99
N PRO A 133 -1.13 6.56 -0.42
CA PRO A 133 -1.89 7.22 0.64
C PRO A 133 -1.05 7.44 1.91
N GLY A 134 -1.31 8.56 2.60
CA GLY A 134 -0.82 8.80 3.95
C GLY A 134 -1.36 7.77 4.94
N LEU A 135 -0.51 7.33 5.87
CA LEU A 135 -0.78 6.22 6.79
C LEU A 135 -1.01 6.64 8.24
N LEU A 136 -0.91 7.93 8.58
CA LEU A 136 -1.32 8.40 9.90
C LEU A 136 -2.81 8.10 10.12
N ASN A 137 -3.18 7.56 11.27
CA ASN A 137 -4.55 7.10 11.57
C ASN A 137 -5.11 6.05 10.57
N ILE A 138 -4.23 5.25 9.95
CA ILE A 138 -4.69 4.22 8.99
C ILE A 138 -5.64 3.20 9.62
N LYS A 139 -5.47 2.86 10.89
CA LYS A 139 -6.31 1.88 11.59
C LYS A 139 -7.81 2.19 11.46
N GLN A 140 -8.18 3.46 11.60
CA GLN A 140 -9.56 3.93 11.53
C GLN A 140 -10.14 3.79 10.12
N ARG A 141 -9.36 4.14 9.09
CA ARG A 141 -9.76 4.01 7.69
C ARG A 141 -9.83 2.54 7.26
N ALA A 142 -8.83 1.75 7.63
CA ALA A 142 -8.72 0.33 7.30
C ALA A 142 -9.92 -0.48 7.82
N ALA A 143 -10.40 -0.18 9.03
CA ALA A 143 -11.54 -0.86 9.64
C ALA A 143 -12.87 -0.71 8.86
N THR A 144 -12.95 0.19 7.88
CA THR A 144 -14.19 0.50 7.16
C THR A 144 -14.07 0.39 5.64
N ARG A 145 -12.88 0.09 5.10
CA ARG A 145 -12.67 0.03 3.63
C ARG A 145 -13.37 -1.14 2.96
N VAL A 146 -13.37 -2.30 3.61
CA VAL A 146 -13.94 -3.54 3.08
C VAL A 146 -14.83 -4.16 4.14
N GLU A 147 -16.11 -4.36 3.79
CA GLU A 147 -17.08 -4.98 4.69
C GLU A 147 -16.62 -6.39 5.10
N GLY A 148 -16.66 -6.68 6.40
CA GLY A 148 -16.30 -7.98 6.95
C GLY A 148 -14.81 -8.19 7.23
N LEU A 149 -13.92 -7.25 6.87
CA LEU A 149 -12.52 -7.28 7.28
C LEU A 149 -12.25 -6.41 8.50
N SER A 150 -11.40 -6.89 9.41
CA SER A 150 -10.79 -6.05 10.45
C SER A 150 -9.77 -5.08 9.83
N ALA A 151 -9.35 -4.07 10.62
CA ALA A 151 -8.26 -3.19 10.20
C ALA A 151 -6.95 -3.95 9.93
N ALA A 152 -6.63 -4.95 10.76
CA ALA A 152 -5.41 -5.73 10.61
C ALA A 152 -5.48 -6.62 9.35
N GLU A 153 -6.64 -7.21 9.08
CA GLU A 153 -6.88 -8.02 7.88
C GLU A 153 -6.78 -7.18 6.62
N TYR A 154 -7.47 -6.03 6.58
CA TYR A 154 -7.38 -5.12 5.45
C TYR A 154 -5.92 -4.70 5.15
N ILE A 155 -5.16 -4.33 6.19
CA ILE A 155 -3.77 -3.90 6.00
C ILE A 155 -2.89 -5.08 5.56
N TYR A 156 -3.06 -6.27 6.14
CA TYR A 156 -2.34 -7.47 5.72
C TYR A 156 -2.60 -7.80 4.25
N GLU A 157 -3.87 -7.86 3.84
CA GLU A 157 -4.27 -8.10 2.45
C GLU A 157 -3.75 -6.99 1.52
N SER A 158 -3.72 -5.73 1.97
CA SER A 158 -3.15 -4.63 1.18
C SER A 158 -1.65 -4.77 0.94
N ILE A 159 -0.93 -5.55 1.76
CA ILE A 159 0.51 -5.81 1.60
C ILE A 159 0.76 -7.07 0.77
N THR A 160 0.01 -8.15 1.03
CA THR A 160 0.23 -9.46 0.38
C THR A 160 -0.52 -9.60 -0.95
N ASN A 161 -1.55 -8.79 -1.17
CA ASN A 161 -2.38 -8.74 -2.36
C ASN A 161 -2.78 -7.28 -2.66
N SER A 162 -1.80 -6.42 -2.96
CA SER A 162 -1.99 -4.98 -3.12
C SER A 162 -2.93 -4.56 -4.25
N MET A 163 -3.27 -5.45 -5.19
CA MET A 163 -4.34 -5.23 -6.18
C MET A 163 -5.74 -5.68 -5.73
N GLY A 164 -5.87 -6.37 -4.60
CA GLY A 164 -7.14 -6.85 -4.07
C GLY A 164 -8.11 -5.73 -3.68
N TYR A 165 -7.57 -4.56 -3.34
CA TYR A 165 -8.33 -3.33 -3.11
C TYR A 165 -7.49 -2.10 -3.44
N THR A 166 -7.96 -1.26 -4.36
CA THR A 166 -7.32 0.03 -4.69
C THR A 166 -8.11 1.18 -4.08
N VAL A 167 -7.43 2.03 -3.33
CA VAL A 167 -8.02 3.23 -2.71
C VAL A 167 -8.42 4.22 -3.81
N GLU A 168 -9.61 4.82 -3.69
CA GLU A 168 -10.03 5.90 -4.59
C GLU A 168 -8.99 7.02 -4.68
N GLY A 169 -8.71 7.48 -5.91
CA GLY A 169 -7.70 8.51 -6.17
C GLY A 169 -6.27 7.99 -6.37
N PHE A 170 -6.05 6.67 -6.30
CA PHE A 170 -4.75 6.05 -6.58
C PHE A 170 -4.83 5.09 -7.77
N GLU A 171 -3.75 5.02 -8.53
CA GLU A 171 -3.62 4.05 -9.62
C GLU A 171 -3.37 2.64 -9.05
N ALA A 172 -3.98 1.64 -9.67
CA ALA A 172 -3.68 0.25 -9.38
C ALA A 172 -2.24 -0.09 -9.79
N ASP A 173 -1.69 -1.17 -9.22
CA ASP A 173 -0.37 -1.74 -9.59
C ASP A 173 0.85 -0.84 -9.32
N LEU A 174 0.70 0.25 -8.54
CA LEU A 174 1.84 1.07 -8.11
C LEU A 174 2.61 0.45 -6.93
N MET A 175 1.92 -0.23 -6.01
CA MET A 175 2.54 -0.92 -4.89
C MET A 175 3.09 -2.28 -5.38
N PRO A 176 4.38 -2.63 -5.11
CA PRO A 176 4.93 -3.92 -5.50
C PRO A 176 4.09 -5.09 -4.98
N GLN A 177 3.88 -6.13 -5.80
CA GLN A 177 3.01 -7.26 -5.46
C GLN A 177 3.74 -8.42 -4.78
N ASN A 178 5.07 -8.37 -4.68
CA ASN A 178 5.90 -9.49 -4.22
C ASN A 178 6.36 -9.37 -2.76
N TRP A 179 5.70 -8.54 -1.94
CA TRP A 179 6.09 -8.37 -0.53
C TRP A 179 6.02 -9.68 0.28
N ALA A 180 5.10 -10.58 -0.06
CA ALA A 180 5.01 -11.92 0.55
C ALA A 180 6.16 -12.87 0.16
N GLU A 181 6.92 -12.54 -0.88
CA GLU A 181 8.13 -13.27 -1.27
C GLU A 181 9.38 -12.67 -0.59
N ILE A 182 9.35 -11.37 -0.29
CA ILE A 182 10.44 -10.61 0.32
C ILE A 182 10.45 -10.74 1.85
N TYR A 183 9.28 -10.64 2.47
CA TYR A 183 9.10 -10.72 3.91
C TYR A 183 8.36 -12.01 4.29
N THR A 184 8.77 -12.61 5.39
CA THR A 184 8.03 -13.72 5.99
C THR A 184 6.72 -13.24 6.61
N ASP A 185 5.71 -14.10 6.75
CA ASP A 185 4.44 -13.76 7.40
C ASP A 185 4.64 -13.08 8.79
N PRO A 186 5.50 -13.59 9.70
CA PRO A 186 5.79 -12.90 10.95
C PRO A 186 6.30 -11.46 10.79
N GLU A 187 7.10 -11.18 9.76
CA GLU A 187 7.64 -9.85 9.47
C GLU A 187 6.56 -8.94 8.91
N ILE A 188 5.70 -9.44 8.02
CA ILE A 188 4.54 -8.69 7.55
C ILE A 188 3.61 -8.37 8.72
N PHE A 189 3.34 -9.33 9.62
CA PHE A 189 2.55 -9.04 10.81
C PHE A 189 3.23 -8.01 11.74
N ASP A 190 4.57 -7.98 11.85
CA ASP A 190 5.29 -6.93 12.55
C ASP A 190 5.03 -5.55 11.90
N ILE A 191 5.07 -5.46 10.57
CA ILE A 191 4.73 -4.24 9.81
C ILE A 191 3.28 -3.83 10.07
N VAL A 192 2.32 -4.76 9.98
CA VAL A 192 0.90 -4.47 10.27
C VAL A 192 0.73 -3.96 11.70
N ALA A 193 1.41 -4.58 12.68
CA ALA A 193 1.38 -4.12 14.06
C ALA A 193 1.89 -2.69 14.20
N TYR A 194 2.98 -2.33 13.51
CA TYR A 194 3.47 -0.95 13.45
C TYR A 194 2.42 0.00 12.87
N LEU A 195 1.82 -0.33 11.73
CA LEU A 195 0.82 0.52 11.08
C LEU A 195 -0.41 0.76 11.96
N LEU A 196 -0.82 -0.22 12.76
CA LEU A 196 -1.92 -0.08 13.72
C LEU A 196 -1.58 0.83 14.93
N THR A 197 -0.31 1.20 15.13
CA THR A 197 0.11 2.19 16.15
C THR A 197 0.13 3.62 15.64
N LEU A 198 -0.03 3.84 14.32
CA LEU A 198 0.08 5.18 13.73
C LEU A 198 -1.17 6.00 14.07
N GLU A 199 -1.04 6.90 15.03
CA GLU A 199 -2.09 7.83 15.45
C GLU A 199 -1.53 9.23 15.69
N GLY A 200 -2.33 10.25 15.39
CA GLY A 200 -1.93 11.66 15.58
C GLY A 200 -2.98 12.64 15.06
N GLU A 201 -2.69 13.93 15.23
CA GLU A 201 -3.51 15.01 14.67
C GLU A 201 -3.49 14.93 13.14
N SER A 202 -4.66 15.06 12.51
CA SER A 202 -4.72 15.07 11.05
C SER A 202 -4.12 16.35 10.51
N ASP A 203 -3.21 16.22 9.54
CA ASP A 203 -2.55 17.36 8.89
C ASP A 203 -3.19 17.71 7.55
N ILE A 204 -4.34 17.12 7.21
CA ILE A 204 -5.02 17.37 5.93
C ILE A 204 -5.70 18.74 5.87
N ASP A 205 -6.17 19.21 7.03
CA ASP A 205 -6.86 20.50 7.20
C ASP A 205 -5.91 21.64 7.56
N ASP A 206 -4.63 21.35 7.81
CA ASP A 206 -3.62 22.37 8.07
C ASP A 206 -3.24 23.07 6.76
N PRO A 207 -3.52 24.37 6.61
CA PRO A 207 -3.07 25.11 5.44
C PRO A 207 -1.55 25.04 5.38
N ASP A 208 -1.03 24.64 4.22
CA ASP A 208 0.41 24.56 3.97
C ASP A 208 1.10 25.85 4.46
N PRO A 209 2.02 25.80 5.44
CA PRO A 209 2.73 26.99 5.88
C PRO A 209 3.59 27.61 4.75
N ALA A 210 3.87 26.87 3.67
CA ALA A 210 4.53 27.39 2.47
C ALA A 210 3.57 28.09 1.49
N ALA A 211 2.25 27.98 1.67
CA ALA A 211 1.24 28.66 0.87
C ALA A 211 0.81 30.03 1.46
N GLY A 212 1.59 30.58 2.40
CA GLY A 212 1.44 31.94 2.94
C GLY A 212 1.68 33.01 1.89
N GLY A 213 0.66 33.23 1.06
CA GLY A 213 0.59 34.31 0.09
C GLY A 213 0.70 35.67 0.74
N SER A 214 1.27 36.59 -0.03
CA SER A 214 1.33 38.02 0.22
C SER A 214 -0.07 38.61 0.42
N GLU A 215 -0.52 38.71 1.67
CA GLU A 215 -1.60 39.63 2.01
C GLU A 215 -1.03 41.06 2.09
N SER A 216 -1.37 41.80 1.04
CA SER A 216 -1.14 43.22 0.83
C SER A 216 -1.54 44.05 2.04
N ALA A 217 -0.54 44.66 2.69
CA ALA A 217 -0.76 45.83 3.53
C ALA A 217 -1.20 46.99 2.64
N SER A 218 -2.44 47.46 2.84
CA SER A 218 -2.93 48.73 2.32
C SER A 218 -3.87 49.31 3.37
N ASP A 219 -3.30 50.10 4.27
CA ASP A 219 -3.95 51.21 4.97
C ASP A 219 -2.91 52.31 5.20
#